data_AF-A0A3B0T769-F1
#
_entry.id   AF-A0A3B0T769-F1
#
_cell.length_a   1.000
_cell.length_b   1.000
_cell.length_c   1.000
_cell.angle_alpha   90.00
_cell.angle_beta   90.00
_cell.angle_gamma   90.00
#
_symmetry.space_group_name_H-M   'P 1'
#
loop_
_entity.id
_entity.type
_entity.pdbx_description
1 polymer ?
#
loop_
_entity_poly.entity_id
_entity_poly.type
_entity_poly.pdbx_seq_one_letter_code
_entity_poly.pdbx_strand_id
1 'polypeptide(L)'
;MQTVPVKKTLGQLSQPWDRSVIFFANILSLFFGNELQTDVLKGKVGVLQTYGSRLIPLINLIFAGSKNLLVLENEPDKSLLEYFQNDLGLKLPEIKVISHALFISIQNKNHEYTPEALEILKYLELFDVEWVDGYVTDSGFEQFARLINKKTISSFDG
;
A
#
# COMPACT_ATOMS: atom_id res chain seq x y z
N MET A 1 -11.50 -2.29 26.77
CA MET A 1 -11.23 -3.29 25.72
C MET A 1 -12.54 -3.56 25.00
N GLN A 2 -12.71 -3.02 23.79
CA GLN A 2 -13.81 -3.46 22.93
C GLN A 2 -13.43 -4.81 22.34
N THR A 3 -14.26 -5.83 22.53
CA THR A 3 -14.06 -7.14 21.90
C THR A 3 -14.57 -7.07 20.47
N VAL A 4 -13.66 -7.09 19.50
CA VAL A 4 -14.02 -7.20 18.08
C VAL A 4 -14.71 -8.55 17.87
N PRO A 5 -15.95 -8.59 17.33
CA PRO A 5 -16.68 -9.83 17.15
C PRO A 5 -16.01 -10.72 16.10
N VAL A 6 -15.61 -11.94 16.49
CA VAL A 6 -15.02 -12.92 15.58
C VAL A 6 -16.12 -13.54 14.72
N LYS A 7 -16.08 -13.30 13.41
CA LYS A 7 -16.97 -13.96 12.44
C LYS A 7 -16.39 -15.33 12.06
N LYS A 8 -16.99 -16.42 12.56
CA LYS A 8 -16.59 -17.80 12.20
C LYS A 8 -17.17 -18.16 10.83
N THR A 9 -16.31 -18.43 9.85
CA THR A 9 -16.69 -18.93 8.51
C THR A 9 -16.20 -20.36 8.32
N LEU A 10 -16.81 -21.32 9.01
CA LEU A 10 -16.42 -22.73 8.91
C LEU A 10 -16.82 -23.30 7.54
N GLY A 11 -15.85 -23.85 6.81
CA GLY A 11 -16.09 -24.47 5.50
C GLY A 11 -16.45 -23.49 4.38
N GLN A 12 -16.27 -22.18 4.59
CA GLN A 12 -16.55 -21.14 3.61
C GLN A 12 -15.37 -20.17 3.52
N LEU A 13 -15.11 -19.63 2.33
CA LEU A 13 -14.15 -18.55 2.17
C LEU A 13 -14.61 -17.33 2.97
N SER A 14 -13.65 -16.64 3.59
CA SER A 14 -13.90 -15.34 4.19
C SER A 14 -14.44 -14.39 3.12
N GLN A 15 -15.49 -13.64 3.45
CA GLN A 15 -15.99 -12.62 2.54
C GLN A 15 -14.92 -11.54 2.31
N PRO A 16 -14.74 -11.09 1.05
CA PRO A 16 -13.93 -9.92 0.75
C PRO A 16 -14.42 -8.70 1.55
N TRP A 17 -13.52 -7.74 1.71
CA TRP A 17 -13.83 -6.46 2.32
C TRP A 17 -14.63 -5.65 1.30
N ASP A 18 -15.87 -5.30 1.62
CA ASP A 18 -16.75 -4.49 0.77
C ASP A 18 -16.38 -3.00 0.82
N ARG A 19 -15.15 -2.70 0.41
CA ARG A 19 -14.58 -1.35 0.35
C ARG A 19 -13.47 -1.29 -0.69
N SER A 20 -13.15 -0.09 -1.15
CA SER A 20 -11.93 0.19 -1.90
C SER A 20 -10.78 0.55 -0.95
N VAL A 21 -9.53 0.40 -1.40
CA VAL A 21 -8.34 0.79 -0.64
C VAL A 21 -7.27 1.45 -1.51
N ILE A 22 -6.52 2.37 -0.94
CA ILE A 22 -5.17 2.73 -1.41
C ILE A 22 -4.17 1.87 -0.63
N PHE A 23 -3.53 0.90 -1.28
CA PHE A 23 -2.62 -0.03 -0.64
C PHE A 23 -1.16 0.29 -0.98
N PHE A 24 -0.33 0.59 0.01
CA PHE A 24 1.10 0.84 -0.13
C PHE A 24 1.88 -0.45 0.02
N ALA A 25 2.37 -0.97 -1.11
CA ALA A 25 3.23 -2.14 -1.16
C ALA A 25 4.72 -1.78 -1.18
N ASN A 26 5.08 -0.76 -0.39
CA ASN A 26 6.42 -0.18 -0.31
C ASN A 26 7.28 -0.95 0.70
N ILE A 27 8.01 -1.98 0.26
CA ILE A 27 8.74 -2.88 1.18
C ILE A 27 9.93 -2.21 1.86
N LEU A 28 10.64 -1.32 1.17
CA LEU A 28 11.79 -0.64 1.78
C LEU A 28 11.36 0.33 2.88
N SER A 29 10.13 0.82 2.79
CA SER A 29 9.48 1.59 3.85
C SER A 29 9.00 0.73 5.03
N LEU A 30 8.96 -0.61 4.94
CA LEU A 30 8.49 -1.43 6.07
C LEU A 30 9.51 -1.55 7.20
N PHE A 31 10.74 -1.13 6.94
CA PHE A 31 11.84 -1.19 7.91
C PHE A 31 12.06 0.14 8.64
N PHE A 32 11.05 1.03 8.69
CA PHE A 32 11.16 2.29 9.41
C PHE A 32 11.41 2.06 10.90
N GLY A 33 12.43 2.75 11.43
CA GLY A 33 12.93 2.64 12.79
C GLY A 33 14.39 2.18 12.89
N ASN A 34 14.97 1.63 11.81
CA ASN A 34 16.38 1.24 11.81
C ASN A 34 17.03 1.36 10.43
N GLU A 35 17.28 2.61 10.01
CA GLU A 35 17.94 2.93 8.73
C GLU A 35 19.22 2.12 8.50
N LEU A 36 20.01 1.93 9.57
CA LEU A 36 21.22 1.09 9.57
C LEU A 36 20.92 -0.37 9.20
N GLN A 37 19.88 -0.97 9.77
CA GLN A 37 19.48 -2.33 9.42
C GLN A 37 18.90 -2.41 8.01
N THR A 38 18.12 -1.41 7.59
CA THR A 38 17.58 -1.30 6.23
C THR A 38 18.70 -1.23 5.19
N ASP A 39 19.73 -0.44 5.42
CA ASP A 39 20.87 -0.31 4.52
C ASP A 39 21.76 -1.56 4.51
N VAL A 40 21.95 -2.18 5.67
CA VAL A 40 22.63 -3.49 5.77
C VAL A 40 21.83 -4.58 5.04
N LEU A 41 20.50 -4.58 5.13
CA LEU A 41 19.65 -5.53 4.41
C LEU A 41 19.70 -5.28 2.90
N LYS A 42 19.60 -4.02 2.46
CA LYS A 42 19.73 -3.61 1.05
C LYS A 42 21.07 -4.09 0.48
N GLY A 43 22.15 -3.91 1.22
CA GLY A 43 23.49 -4.37 0.82
C GLY A 43 23.67 -5.89 0.80
N LYS A 44 22.89 -6.65 1.58
CA LYS A 44 23.03 -8.11 1.70
C LYS A 44 22.08 -8.92 0.82
N VAL A 45 20.85 -8.44 0.62
CA VAL A 45 19.77 -9.22 -0.01
C VAL A 45 19.47 -8.72 -1.43
N GLY A 46 20.00 -7.54 -1.81
CA GLY A 46 19.53 -6.81 -2.98
C GLY A 46 18.13 -6.24 -2.74
N VAL A 47 17.71 -5.28 -3.57
CA VAL A 47 16.31 -4.82 -3.54
C VAL A 47 15.46 -6.00 -4.02
N LEU A 48 14.65 -6.60 -3.14
CA LEU A 48 13.68 -7.63 -3.51
C LEU A 48 12.54 -6.97 -4.30
N GLN A 49 12.82 -6.63 -5.56
CA GLN A 49 11.94 -5.89 -6.47
C GLN A 49 10.61 -6.61 -6.76
N THR A 50 10.49 -7.89 -6.41
CA THR A 50 9.42 -8.78 -6.91
C THR A 50 8.19 -8.86 -6.04
N TYR A 51 8.24 -8.41 -4.78
CA TYR A 51 7.14 -8.69 -3.86
C TYR A 51 5.92 -7.78 -4.07
N GLY A 52 6.13 -6.51 -4.45
CA GLY A 52 5.02 -5.59 -4.75
C GLY A 52 4.14 -6.11 -5.89
N SER A 53 4.75 -6.69 -6.91
CA SER A 53 4.05 -7.28 -8.05
C SER A 53 3.19 -8.49 -7.70
N ARG A 54 3.47 -9.19 -6.59
CA ARG A 54 2.65 -10.31 -6.12
C ARG A 54 1.33 -9.88 -5.50
N LEU A 55 1.19 -8.61 -5.10
CA LEU A 55 -0.07 -8.08 -4.58
C LEU A 55 -1.04 -7.67 -5.68
N ILE A 56 -0.54 -7.36 -6.88
CA ILE A 56 -1.35 -6.95 -8.02
C ILE A 56 -2.56 -7.88 -8.26
N PRO A 57 -2.42 -9.22 -8.30
CA PRO A 57 -3.56 -10.11 -8.50
C PRO A 57 -4.45 -10.26 -7.26
N LEU A 58 -3.99 -9.83 -6.08
CA LEU A 58 -4.66 -10.08 -4.80
C LEU A 58 -5.51 -8.91 -4.32
N ILE A 59 -5.12 -7.66 -4.61
CA ILE A 59 -5.80 -6.48 -4.03
C ILE A 59 -7.29 -6.47 -4.36
N ASN A 60 -7.67 -6.68 -5.61
CA ASN A 60 -9.09 -6.71 -6.01
C ASN A 60 -9.84 -7.97 -5.55
N LEU A 61 -9.13 -9.02 -5.10
CA LEU A 61 -9.75 -10.20 -4.50
C LEU A 61 -10.05 -9.96 -3.01
N ILE A 62 -9.16 -9.23 -2.33
CA ILE A 62 -9.32 -8.89 -0.90
C ILE A 62 -10.32 -7.75 -0.73
N PHE A 63 -10.23 -6.72 -1.57
CA PHE A 63 -11.04 -5.51 -1.54
C PHE A 63 -11.99 -5.50 -2.73
N ALA A 64 -13.27 -5.79 -2.48
CA ALA A 64 -14.29 -5.87 -3.52
C ALA A 64 -14.69 -4.50 -4.08
N GLY A 65 -14.17 -3.40 -3.53
CA GLY A 65 -14.36 -2.06 -4.05
C GLY A 65 -13.88 -1.90 -5.49
N SER A 66 -14.53 -1.02 -6.25
CA SER A 66 -14.27 -0.87 -7.68
C SER A 66 -13.07 0.01 -8.01
N LYS A 67 -12.51 0.71 -7.02
CA LYS A 67 -11.49 1.77 -7.16
C LYS A 67 -10.27 1.50 -6.27
N ASN A 68 -9.73 0.29 -6.29
CA ASN A 68 -8.50 0.02 -5.55
C ASN A 68 -7.29 0.65 -6.26
N LEU A 69 -6.40 1.24 -5.48
CA LEU A 69 -5.11 1.76 -5.92
C LEU A 69 -3.99 0.98 -5.23
N LEU A 70 -3.06 0.43 -5.99
CA LEU A 70 -1.85 -0.21 -5.48
C LEU A 70 -0.66 0.71 -5.75
N VAL A 71 -0.02 1.17 -4.69
CA VAL A 71 1.19 1.98 -4.74
C VAL A 71 2.41 1.08 -4.69
N LEU A 72 3.30 1.20 -5.67
CA LEU A 72 4.52 0.42 -5.83
C LEU A 72 5.77 1.31 -5.85
N GLU A 73 6.92 0.78 -5.46
CA GLU A 73 8.22 1.47 -5.57
C GLU A 73 8.74 1.54 -7.01
N ASN A 74 8.38 0.54 -7.81
CA ASN A 74 8.87 0.33 -9.16
C ASN A 74 7.71 -0.11 -10.07
N GLU A 75 7.86 0.13 -11.36
CA GLU A 75 6.94 -0.37 -12.37
C GLU A 75 6.91 -1.91 -12.34
N PRO A 76 5.71 -2.53 -12.36
CA PRO A 76 5.60 -3.97 -12.45
C PRO A 76 5.93 -4.48 -13.85
N ASP A 77 6.30 -5.75 -13.93
CA ASP A 77 6.57 -6.41 -15.21
C ASP A 77 5.31 -6.47 -16.08
N LYS A 78 5.38 -5.91 -17.28
CA LYS A 78 4.23 -5.84 -18.22
C LYS A 78 3.72 -7.23 -18.62
N SER A 79 4.62 -8.18 -18.84
CA SER A 79 4.26 -9.55 -19.21
C SER A 79 3.47 -10.23 -18.08
N LEU A 80 3.82 -9.91 -16.83
CA LEU A 80 3.10 -10.39 -15.67
C LEU A 80 1.70 -9.74 -15.55
N LEU A 81 1.58 -8.44 -15.84
CA LEU A 81 0.27 -7.76 -15.91
C LEU A 81 -0.63 -8.38 -16.98
N GLU A 82 -0.08 -8.61 -18.18
CA GLU A 82 -0.79 -9.22 -19.30
C GLU A 82 -1.24 -10.63 -18.96
N TYR A 83 -0.38 -11.43 -18.34
CA TYR A 83 -0.75 -12.76 -17.85
C TYR A 83 -1.93 -12.71 -16.87
N PHE A 84 -1.89 -11.81 -15.88
CA PHE A 84 -2.98 -11.70 -14.92
C PHE A 84 -4.30 -11.22 -15.56
N GLN A 85 -4.24 -10.27 -16.49
CA GLN A 85 -5.44 -9.72 -17.14
C GLN A 85 -6.02 -10.64 -18.21
N ASN A 86 -5.18 -11.09 -19.13
CA ASN A 86 -5.61 -11.75 -20.36
C ASN A 86 -5.74 -13.25 -20.18
N ASP A 87 -4.75 -13.89 -19.52
CA ASP A 87 -4.76 -15.35 -19.36
C ASP A 87 -5.58 -15.78 -18.15
N LEU A 88 -5.51 -15.02 -17.04
CA LEU A 88 -6.26 -15.33 -15.82
C LEU A 88 -7.59 -14.58 -15.68
N GLY A 89 -7.86 -13.58 -16.55
CA GLY A 89 -9.11 -12.81 -16.51
C GLY A 89 -9.28 -11.94 -15.26
N LEU A 90 -8.19 -11.59 -14.57
CA LEU A 90 -8.25 -10.81 -13.33
C LEU A 90 -8.42 -9.33 -13.65
N LYS A 91 -9.34 -8.68 -12.93
CA LYS A 91 -9.37 -7.22 -12.86
C LYS A 91 -8.25 -6.76 -11.94
N LEU A 92 -7.32 -5.96 -12.47
CA LEU A 92 -6.22 -5.39 -11.67
C LEU A 92 -6.61 -4.07 -11.01
N PRO A 93 -5.98 -3.70 -9.88
CA PRO A 93 -6.13 -2.36 -9.31
C PRO A 93 -5.52 -1.29 -10.23
N GLU A 94 -5.85 -0.03 -9.99
CA GLU A 94 -5.04 1.08 -10.52
C GLU A 94 -3.65 1.00 -9.88
N ILE A 95 -2.59 1.29 -10.65
CA ILE A 95 -1.22 1.19 -10.17
C ILE A 95 -0.59 2.58 -10.23
N LYS A 96 0.03 2.99 -9.13
CA LYS A 96 0.81 4.22 -9.05
C LYS A 96 2.21 3.90 -8.54
N VAL A 97 3.22 4.34 -9.26
CA VAL A 97 4.60 4.20 -8.81
C VAL A 97 5.01 5.45 -8.03
N ILE A 98 5.49 5.25 -6.80
CA ILE A 98 6.05 6.28 -5.92
C ILE A 98 7.39 5.74 -5.45
N SER A 99 8.49 6.38 -5.87
CA SER A 99 9.82 5.94 -5.46
C SER A 99 9.98 6.03 -3.93
N HIS A 100 10.82 5.16 -3.36
CA HIS A 100 11.11 5.20 -1.93
C HIS A 100 11.64 6.58 -1.48
N ALA A 101 12.49 7.22 -2.27
CA ALA A 101 13.01 8.55 -1.97
C ALA A 101 11.90 9.61 -1.88
N LEU A 102 10.92 9.55 -2.79
CA LEU A 102 9.76 10.44 -2.79
C LEU A 102 8.83 10.13 -1.61
N PHE A 103 8.63 8.85 -1.28
CA PHE A 103 7.82 8.47 -0.13
C PHE A 103 8.45 8.96 1.19
N ILE A 104 9.77 8.85 1.33
CA ILE A 104 10.55 9.37 2.47
C ILE A 104 10.40 10.90 2.58
N SER A 105 10.51 11.63 1.47
CA SER A 105 10.39 13.09 1.48
C SER A 105 8.98 13.54 1.89
N ILE A 106 7.94 12.77 1.52
CA ILE A 106 6.56 13.01 1.96
C ILE A 106 6.38 12.75 3.46
N GLN A 107 7.05 11.76 4.03
CA GLN A 107 6.94 11.46 5.47
C GLN A 107 7.73 12.42 6.36
N ASN A 108 8.80 13.02 5.83
CA ASN A 108 9.69 13.92 6.58
C ASN A 108 9.09 15.33 6.73
N LYS A 109 8.36 15.55 7.83
CA LYS A 109 7.67 16.81 8.18
C LYS A 109 8.56 18.05 8.35
N ASN A 110 9.88 17.88 8.42
CA ASN A 110 10.83 18.97 8.71
C ASN A 110 11.33 19.69 7.45
N HIS A 111 10.86 19.32 6.26
CA HIS A 111 11.28 19.91 4.99
C HIS A 111 10.09 20.41 4.18
N GLU A 112 10.30 21.45 3.38
CA GLU A 112 9.34 21.84 2.35
C GLU A 112 9.17 20.70 1.34
N TYR A 113 7.92 20.34 1.04
CA TYR A 113 7.64 19.32 0.04
C TYR A 113 8.09 19.80 -1.35
N THR A 114 8.74 18.89 -2.09
CA THR A 114 9.03 19.14 -3.51
C THR A 114 7.73 19.27 -4.30
N PRO A 115 7.74 19.94 -5.47
CA PRO A 115 6.56 20.01 -6.34
C PRO A 115 5.98 18.63 -6.69
N GLU A 116 6.86 17.65 -6.90
CA GLU A 116 6.47 16.24 -7.14
C GLU A 116 5.77 15.62 -5.93
N ALA A 117 6.27 15.84 -4.72
CA ALA A 117 5.65 15.35 -3.49
C ALA A 117 4.25 15.96 -3.28
N LEU A 118 4.09 17.26 -3.57
CA LEU A 118 2.80 17.94 -3.50
C LEU A 118 1.78 17.39 -4.51
N GLU A 119 2.23 17.10 -5.74
CA GLU A 119 1.37 16.51 -6.76
C GLU A 119 0.86 15.13 -6.34
N ILE A 120 1.76 14.29 -5.81
CA ILE A 120 1.40 12.97 -5.30
C ILE A 120 0.45 13.06 -4.11
N LEU A 121 0.73 13.92 -3.14
CA LEU A 121 -0.14 14.13 -1.98
C LEU A 121 -1.55 14.54 -2.41
N LYS A 122 -1.65 15.50 -3.33
CA LYS A 122 -2.92 15.95 -3.88
C LYS A 122 -3.64 14.85 -4.66
N TYR A 123 -2.92 14.07 -5.46
CA TYR A 123 -3.50 12.93 -6.17
C TYR A 123 -4.08 11.90 -5.19
N LEU A 124 -3.36 11.55 -4.14
CA LEU A 124 -3.80 10.58 -3.14
C LEU A 124 -4.95 11.09 -2.27
N GLU A 125 -4.95 12.37 -1.90
CA GLU A 125 -6.04 13.02 -1.18
C GLU A 125 -7.34 13.00 -2.00
N LEU A 126 -7.25 13.36 -3.28
CA LEU A 126 -8.40 13.41 -4.20
C LEU A 126 -8.87 12.04 -4.69
N PHE A 127 -8.08 11.00 -4.47
CA PHE A 127 -8.46 9.65 -4.85
C PHE A 127 -9.70 9.21 -4.06
N ASP A 128 -10.78 8.80 -4.77
CA ASP A 128 -12.11 8.56 -4.21
C ASP A 128 -12.22 7.22 -3.47
N VAL A 129 -11.50 7.17 -2.36
CA VAL A 129 -11.42 6.05 -1.42
C VAL A 129 -11.25 6.62 -0.02
N GLU A 130 -11.86 5.98 0.98
CA GLU A 130 -11.74 6.39 2.39
C GLU A 130 -10.53 5.75 3.09
N TRP A 131 -10.15 4.54 2.65
CA TRP A 131 -9.18 3.68 3.33
C TRP A 131 -7.82 3.67 2.66
N VAL A 132 -6.78 3.75 3.48
CA VAL A 132 -5.39 3.56 3.09
C VAL A 132 -4.77 2.49 3.98
N ASP A 133 -3.93 1.61 3.44
CA ASP A 133 -3.19 0.66 4.25
C ASP A 133 -1.87 0.28 3.59
N GLY A 134 -1.07 -0.55 4.26
CA GLY A 134 0.15 -1.11 3.71
C GLY A 134 0.53 -2.41 4.40
N TYR A 135 1.69 -2.97 4.08
CA TYR A 135 2.19 -4.16 4.78
C TYR A 135 2.45 -3.90 6.27
N VAL A 136 2.82 -2.67 6.63
CA VAL A 136 3.04 -2.23 8.00
C VAL A 136 2.35 -0.89 8.19
N THR A 137 1.50 -0.82 9.21
CA THR A 137 0.83 0.39 9.65
C THR A 137 1.48 0.84 10.94
N ASP A 138 2.50 1.70 10.84
CA ASP A 138 3.17 2.29 11.99
C ASP A 138 2.64 3.71 12.27
N SER A 139 3.12 4.33 13.34
CA SER A 139 2.73 5.71 13.69
C SER A 139 3.09 6.74 12.60
N GLY A 140 4.10 6.47 11.76
CA GLY A 140 4.45 7.32 10.62
C GLY A 140 3.43 7.18 9.48
N PHE A 141 2.99 5.96 9.20
CA PHE A 141 1.96 5.67 8.22
C PHE A 141 0.59 6.21 8.63
N GLU A 142 0.21 6.12 9.91
CA GLU A 142 -1.01 6.75 10.42
C GLU A 142 -0.97 8.27 10.27
N GLN A 143 0.18 8.90 10.53
CA GLN A 143 0.35 10.33 10.31
C GLN A 143 0.26 10.71 8.83
N PHE A 144 0.83 9.89 7.96
CA PHE A 144 0.70 10.04 6.51
C PHE A 144 -0.76 9.90 6.06
N ALA A 145 -1.49 8.90 6.55
CA ALA A 145 -2.91 8.72 6.25
C ALA A 145 -3.73 9.97 6.63
N ARG A 146 -3.45 10.57 7.79
CA ARG A 146 -4.07 11.84 8.21
C ARG A 146 -3.71 13.01 7.29
N LEU A 147 -2.48 13.07 6.79
CA LEU A 147 -2.03 14.11 5.86
C LEU A 147 -2.84 14.11 4.55
N ILE A 148 -3.22 12.94 4.06
CA ILE A 148 -4.05 12.78 2.86
C ILE A 148 -5.56 12.63 3.16
N ASN A 149 -5.98 12.93 4.39
CA ASN A 149 -7.36 12.85 4.85
C ASN A 149 -8.03 11.47 4.64
N LYS A 150 -7.28 10.39 4.89
CA LYS A 150 -7.72 8.98 4.80
C LYS A 150 -7.64 8.28 6.15
N LYS A 151 -8.32 7.14 6.27
CA LYS A 151 -8.31 6.26 7.46
C LYS A 151 -7.44 5.03 7.21
N THR A 152 -6.67 4.62 8.22
CA THR A 152 -5.99 3.33 8.18
C THR A 152 -6.97 2.20 8.52
N ILE A 153 -6.83 1.03 7.88
CA ILE A 153 -7.65 -0.15 8.22
C ILE A 153 -7.17 -0.74 9.55
N SER A 154 -5.85 -0.81 9.72
CA SER A 154 -5.19 -1.21 10.96
C SER A 154 -4.85 0.05 11.75
N SER A 155 -5.52 0.30 12.88
CA SER A 155 -5.11 1.32 13.85
C SER A 155 -4.54 0.64 15.09
N PHE A 156 -3.56 1.26 15.75
CA PHE A 156 -3.14 0.80 17.08
C PHE A 156 -4.25 0.94 18.13
N ASP A 157 -5.22 1.81 17.86
CA ASP A 157 -6.49 1.85 18.55
C ASP A 157 -7.39 0.73 18.01
N GLY A 158 -7.24 -0.48 18.57
CA GLY A 158 -8.07 -1.64 18.23
C GLY A 158 -9.56 -1.44 18.52
#